data_AF-A0A9E2BBI5-F1
#
_entry.id   AF-A0A9E2BBI5-F1
#
_cell.length_a   1.000
_cell.length_b   1.000
_cell.length_c   1.000
_cell.angle_alpha   90.00
_cell.angle_beta   90.00
_cell.angle_gamma   90.00
#
_symmetry.space_group_name_H-M   'P 1'
#
loop_
_entity.id
_entity.type
_entity.pdbx_description
1 polymer ?
#
loop_
_entity_poly.entity_id
_entity_poly.type
_entity_poly.pdbx_seq_one_letter_code
_entity_poly.pdbx_strand_id
1 'polypeptide(L)' 'MSQLLKVAVVGVGHLGKWHADKYAAASDCELVAVVDNNTANAREVAQKHGVEVYSNYRDIIP' A
#
# COMPACT_ATOMS: atom_id res chain seq x y z
N MET A 1 7.75 2.59 23.44
CA MET A 1 7.79 2.82 21.97
C MET A 1 6.37 2.78 21.48
N SER A 2 5.90 3.83 20.78
CA SER A 2 4.61 3.75 20.09
C SER A 2 4.77 2.82 18.90
N GLN A 3 3.87 1.85 18.74
CA GLN A 3 3.84 1.02 17.53
C GLN A 3 3.39 1.89 16.35
N LEU A 4 4.04 1.75 15.19
CA LEU A 4 3.62 2.45 13.97
C LEU A 4 2.28 1.89 13.49
N LEU A 5 1.41 2.77 12.96
CA LEU A 5 0.16 2.34 12.36
C LEU A 5 0.46 1.63 11.03
N LYS A 6 0.11 0.35 10.92
CA LYS A 6 0.23 -0.38 9.65
C LYS A 6 -0.88 0.07 8.70
N VAL A 7 -0.50 0.44 7.48
CA VAL A 7 -1.41 0.97 6.46
C VAL A 7 -1.29 0.14 5.19
N ALA A 8 -2.43 -0.14 4.57
CA ALA A 8 -2.49 -0.65 3.21
C ALA A 8 -3.33 0.30 2.35
N VAL A 9 -2.97 0.45 1.07
CA VAL A 9 -3.73 1.27 0.11
C VAL A 9 -4.49 0.35 -0.84
N VAL A 10 -5.82 0.46 -0.82
CA VAL A 10 -6.71 -0.26 -1.75
C VAL A 10 -7.09 0.65 -2.92
N GLY A 11 -6.70 0.24 -4.12
CA GLY A 11 -6.73 1.05 -5.34
C GLY A 11 -5.48 1.91 -5.46
N VAL A 12 -4.56 1.52 -6.35
CA VAL A 12 -3.31 2.25 -6.66
C VAL A 12 -3.21 2.63 -8.14
N GLY A 13 -4.32 3.16 -8.68
CA GLY A 13 -4.32 3.96 -9.90
C GLY A 13 -3.66 5.35 -9.70
N HIS A 14 -4.05 6.35 -10.48
CA HIS A 14 -3.39 7.66 -10.46
C HIS A 14 -3.34 8.32 -9.06
N LEU A 15 -4.48 8.45 -8.40
CA LEU A 15 -4.55 9.07 -7.07
C LEU A 15 -4.03 8.14 -5.96
N GLY A 16 -4.28 6.85 -6.08
CA GLY A 16 -3.83 5.87 -5.09
C GLY A 16 -2.30 5.78 -4.98
N LYS A 17 -1.58 5.95 -6.10
CA LYS A 17 -0.11 6.09 -6.12
C LYS A 17 0.37 7.23 -5.23
N TRP A 18 -0.30 8.39 -5.24
CA TRP A 18 0.07 9.53 -4.40
C TRP A 18 -0.23 9.29 -2.92
N HIS A 19 -1.28 8.54 -2.60
CA HIS A 19 -1.53 8.12 -1.22
C HIS A 19 -0.44 7.16 -0.74
N ALA A 20 -0.08 6.16 -1.55
CA ALA A 20 1.03 5.25 -1.23
C ALA A 20 2.35 6.00 -1.01
N ASP A 21 2.67 6.98 -1.86
CA ASP A 21 3.85 7.84 -1.70
C ASP A 21 3.87 8.59 -0.36
N LYS A 22 2.72 9.14 0.06
CA LYS A 22 2.61 9.87 1.32
C LYS A 22 2.71 8.94 2.53
N TYR A 23 2.04 7.78 2.49
CA TYR A 23 2.11 6.81 3.59
C TYR A 23 3.50 6.20 3.73
N ALA A 24 4.22 5.96 2.63
CA ALA A 24 5.59 5.48 2.68
C ALA A 24 6.58 6.52 3.23
N ALA A 25 6.26 7.82 3.14
CA ALA A 25 7.11 8.92 3.62
C ALA A 25 6.76 9.40 5.03
N ALA A 26 5.60 9.02 5.57
CA ALA A 26 5.12 9.46 6.86
C ALA A 26 5.82 8.70 8.01
N SER A 27 6.19 9.41 9.08
CA SER A 27 6.95 8.85 10.21
C SER A 27 6.06 8.21 11.29
N ASP A 28 4.75 8.36 11.20
CA ASP A 28 3.76 7.86 12.16
C ASP A 28 3.05 6.58 11.69
N CYS A 29 3.38 6.09 10.49
CA CYS A 29 2.81 4.88 9.93
C CYS A 29 3.82 4.09 9.10
N GLU A 30 3.43 2.87 8.75
CA GLU A 30 4.19 1.97 7.88
C GLU A 30 3.25 1.49 6.77
N LEU A 31 3.58 1.84 5.51
CA LEU A 31 2.91 1.24 4.37
C LEU A 31 3.37 -0.22 4.26
N VAL A 32 2.47 -1.18 4.46
CA VAL A 32 2.80 -2.62 4.47
C VAL A 32 2.31 -3.36 3.23
N ALA A 33 1.28 -2.84 2.56
CA ALA A 33 0.70 -3.49 1.39
C ALA A 33 -0.02 -2.50 0.46
N VAL A 34 -0.16 -2.91 -0.80
CA VAL A 34 -1.05 -2.28 -1.77
C VAL A 34 -1.95 -3.32 -2.42
N VAL A 35 -3.19 -2.92 -2.72
CA VAL A 35 -4.19 -3.78 -3.33
C VAL A 35 -4.72 -3.12 -4.60
N ASP A 36 -4.72 -3.81 -5.73
CA ASP A 36 -5.38 -3.34 -6.95
C ASP A 36 -5.82 -4.53 -7.80
N ASN A 37 -6.98 -4.43 -8.45
CA ASN A 37 -7.45 -5.47 -9.36
C ASN A 37 -6.60 -5.51 -10.64
N ASN A 38 -6.00 -4.39 -11.02
CA ASN A 38 -4.97 -4.32 -12.03
C ASN A 38 -3.62 -4.62 -11.37
N THR A 39 -3.19 -5.87 -11.48
CA THR A 39 -1.94 -6.34 -10.90
C THR A 39 -0.70 -5.59 -11.40
N ALA A 40 -0.75 -4.96 -12.58
CA ALA A 40 0.37 -4.14 -13.06
C ALA A 40 0.54 -2.88 -12.21
N ASN A 41 -0.56 -2.19 -11.87
CA ASN A 41 -0.53 -1.02 -10.99
C ASN A 41 -0.05 -1.41 -9.58
N ALA A 42 -0.59 -2.50 -9.02
CA ALA A 42 -0.20 -2.96 -7.70
C ALA A 42 1.30 -3.29 -7.63
N ARG A 43 1.83 -4.01 -8.63
CA ARG A 43 3.26 -4.37 -8.70
C ARG A 43 4.16 -3.15 -8.86
N GLU A 44 3.78 -2.18 -9.69
CA GLU A 44 4.55 -0.95 -9.86
C GLU A 44 4.74 -0.21 -8.53
N VAL A 45 3.66 -0.02 -7.77
CA VAL A 45 3.70 0.69 -6.48
C VAL A 45 4.41 -0.13 -5.41
N ALA A 46 4.13 -1.44 -5.35
CA ALA A 46 4.80 -2.32 -4.42
C ALA A 46 6.32 -2.37 -4.63
N GLN A 47 6.76 -2.44 -5.89
CA GLN A 47 8.19 -2.42 -6.22
C GLN A 47 8.84 -1.09 -5.84
N LYS A 48 8.12 0.03 -6.01
CA LYS A 48 8.60 1.37 -5.63
C LYS A 48 8.85 1.50 -4.11
N HIS A 49 7.98 0.90 -3.29
CA HIS A 49 8.03 1.05 -1.83
C HIS A 49 8.54 -0.18 -1.07
N GLY A 50 8.74 -1.32 -1.74
CA GLY A 50 9.16 -2.57 -1.11
C GLY A 50 8.07 -3.23 -0.25
N VAL A 51 6.80 -3.13 -0.67
CA VAL A 51 5.64 -3.59 0.12
C VAL A 51 4.91 -4.77 -0.54
N GLU A 52 4.01 -5.41 0.19
CA GLU A 52 3.27 -6.58 -0.30
C GLU A 52 2.22 -6.19 -1.36
N VAL A 53 1.93 -7.12 -2.27
CA VAL A 53 0.95 -6.96 -3.35
C VAL A 53 -0.23 -7.90 -3.13
N TYR A 54 -1.43 -7.36 -3.21
CA TYR A 54 -2.67 -8.14 -3.24
C TYR A 54 -3.57 -7.72 -4.39
N SER A 55 -4.43 -8.63 -4.85
CA SER A 55 -5.46 -8.35 -5.87
C SER A 55 -6.87 -8.30 -5.30
N ASN A 56 -7.06 -8.73 -4.06
CA ASN A 56 -8.33 -8.70 -3.35
C ASN A 56 -8.11 -8.14 -1.94
N TYR A 57 -8.91 -7.14 -1.58
CA TYR A 57 -8.77 -6.46 -0.28
C TYR A 57 -9.12 -7.37 0.90
N ARG A 58 -9.87 -8.46 0.67
CA ARG A 58 -10.18 -9.42 1.72
C ARG A 58 -8.95 -10.17 2.22
N ASP A 59 -7.92 -10.27 1.39
CA ASP A 59 -6.68 -10.98 1.72
C ASP A 59 -5.84 -10.23 2.77
N ILE A 60 -6.17 -8.96 3.08
CA ILE A 60 -5.48 -8.11 4.05
C ILE A 60 -6.33 -7.77 5.30
N ILE A 61 -7.52 -8.37 5.44
CA ILE A 61 -8.41 -8.17 6.58
C ILE A 61 -8.46 -9.48 7.40
N PRO A 62 -8.41 -9.42 8.75
CA PRO A 62 -8.55 -10.59 9.62
C PRO A 62 -9.88 -11.33 9.50
#